data_AF-A0A0C2X2C2-F1
#
_entry.id   AF-A0A0C2X2C2-F1
#
_cell.length_a   1.000
_cell.length_b   1.000
_cell.length_c   1.000
_cell.angle_alpha   90.00
_cell.angle_beta   90.00
_cell.angle_gamma   90.00
#
_symmetry.space_group_name_H-M   'P 1'
#
loop_
_entity.id
_entity.type
_entity.pdbx_description
1 polymer ?
#
loop_
_entity_poly.entity_id
_entity_poly.type
_entity_poly.pdbx_seq_one_letter_code
_entity_poly.pdbx_strand_id
1 'polypeptide(L)' 'KKVRKKWTIEETKMLVDGCNKHGVGNWKSMLDDTELKFDIDRTPVDLKDRY' A
#
# COMPACT_ATOMS: atom_id res chain seq x y z
N LYS A 1 -16.67 10.36 10.32
CA LYS A 1 -15.37 9.80 10.80
C LYS A 1 -14.94 8.71 9.82
N LYS A 2 -13.86 8.89 9.05
CA LYS A 2 -13.28 7.76 8.30
C LYS A 2 -12.78 6.75 9.33
N VAL A 3 -13.35 5.55 9.33
CA VAL A 3 -12.88 4.47 10.20
C VAL A 3 -11.49 4.10 9.69
N ARG A 4 -10.47 4.21 10.55
CA ARG A 4 -9.11 3.74 10.23
C ARG A 4 -9.19 2.23 9.97
N LYS A 5 -9.19 1.83 8.70
CA LYS A 5 -9.11 0.41 8.33
C LYS A 5 -7.78 -0.14 8.82
N LYS A 6 -7.84 -1.21 9.61
CA LYS A 6 -6.64 -1.93 10.04
C LYS A 6 -6.00 -2.56 8.82
N TRP A 7 -4.67 -2.46 8.72
CA TRP A 7 -3.92 -3.19 7.71
C TRP A 7 -4.10 -4.69 7.94
N THR A 8 -4.58 -5.37 6.91
CA THR A 8 -4.63 -6.84 6.93
C THR A 8 -3.23 -7.41 6.67
N ILE A 9 -3.03 -8.68 7.01
CA ILE A 9 -1.77 -9.38 6.75
C ILE A 9 -1.51 -9.42 5.23
N GLU A 10 -2.56 -9.62 4.44
CA GLU A 10 -2.50 -9.66 2.99
C GLU A 10 -2.09 -8.30 2.39
N GLU A 11 -2.70 -7.19 2.83
CA GLU A 11 -2.26 -5.84 2.45
C GLU A 11 -0.83 -5.55 2.89
N THR A 12 -0.42 -5.98 4.08
CA THR A 12 0.94 -5.78 4.55
C THR A 12 1.93 -6.57 3.67
N LYS A 13 1.56 -7.78 3.25
CA LYS A 13 2.35 -8.57 2.31
C LYS A 13 2.44 -7.88 0.95
N MET A 14 1.34 -7.36 0.43
CA MET A 14 1.32 -6.57 -0.81
C MET A 14 2.17 -5.30 -0.70
N LEU A 15 2.17 -4.63 0.45
CA LEU A 15 3.04 -3.47 0.71
C LEU A 15 4.51 -3.86 0.60
N VAL A 16 4.92 -4.94 1.27
CA VAL A 16 6.30 -5.42 1.23
C VAL A 16 6.68 -5.88 -0.17
N ASP A 17 5.80 -6.62 -0.86
CA ASP A 17 6.05 -7.11 -2.22
C ASP A 17 6.18 -5.96 -3.22
N GLY A 18 5.26 -5.00 -3.16
CA GLY A 18 5.32 -3.79 -3.99
C GLY A 18 6.54 -2.93 -3.67
N CYS A 19 7.00 -2.86 -2.41
CA CYS A 19 8.26 -2.21 -2.08
C CYS A 19 9.47 -2.94 -2.67
N ASN A 20 9.45 -4.27 -2.74
CA ASN A 20 10.51 -5.04 -3.39
C ASN A 20 10.49 -4.89 -4.91
N LYS A 21 9.29 -4.80 -5.51
CA LYS A 21 9.09 -4.71 -6.98
C LYS A 21 9.35 -3.31 -7.52
N HIS A 22 8.74 -2.29 -6.90
CA HIS A 22 8.81 -0.89 -7.35
C HIS A 22 9.88 -0.07 -6.64
N GLY A 23 10.35 -0.53 -5.47
CA GLY A 23 11.25 0.23 -4.60
C GLY A 23 10.50 1.10 -3.59
N VAL A 24 11.08 1.20 -2.39
CA VAL A 24 10.58 2.05 -1.30
C VAL A 24 10.61 3.52 -1.74
N GLY A 25 9.46 4.20 -1.63
CA GLY A 25 9.30 5.58 -2.11
C GLY A 25 8.47 5.72 -3.38
N ASN A 26 8.31 4.64 -4.16
CA ASN A 26 7.45 4.59 -5.35
C ASN A 26 5.99 4.24 -5.00
N TRP A 27 5.45 4.83 -3.93
CA TRP A 27 4.11 4.56 -3.42
C TRP A 27 3.00 4.79 -4.44
N LYS A 28 3.20 5.78 -5.31
CA LYS A 28 2.23 6.12 -6.36
C LYS A 28 2.20 5.03 -7.43
N SER A 29 3.35 4.52 -7.84
CA SER A 29 3.47 3.38 -8.77
C SER A 29 2.91 2.11 -8.16
N MET A 30 3.11 1.89 -6.86
CA MET A 30 2.52 0.75 -6.15
C MET A 30 0.99 0.80 -6.08
N LEU A 31 0.39 1.99 -5.98
CA LEU A 31 -1.07 2.15 -5.99
C LEU A 31 -1.68 2.07 -7.39
N ASP A 32 -0.89 2.39 -8.42
CA ASP A 32 -1.28 2.29 -9.82
C ASP A 32 -1.14 0.84 -10.34
N ASP A 33 -0.30 0.03 -9.69
CA ASP A 33 -0.07 -1.37 -10.04
C ASP A 33 -1.31 -2.23 -9.74
N THR A 34 -1.94 -2.74 -10.81
CA THR A 34 -3.13 -3.60 -10.72
C THR A 34 -2.87 -5.01 -10.16
N GLU A 35 -1.62 -5.45 -10.04
CA GLU A 35 -1.24 -6.69 -9.35
C GLU A 35 -1.27 -6.50 -7.83
N LEU A 36 -1.04 -5.27 -7.35
CA LEU A 36 -1.10 -4.95 -5.92
C LEU A 36 -2.52 -4.57 -5.50
N LYS A 37 -3.18 -5.47 -4.79
CA LYS A 37 -4.55 -5.25 -4.29
C LYS A 37 -4.54 -4.46 -2.99
N PHE A 38 -4.36 -3.14 -3.10
CA PHE A 38 -4.61 -2.22 -2.00
C PHE A 38 -6.08 -1.80 -1.95
N ASP A 39 -6.53 -1.36 -0.77
CA ASP A 39 -7.84 -0.77 -0.61
C ASP A 39 -7.89 0.58 -1.35
N ILE A 40 -9.01 0.91 -2.00
CA ILE A 40 -9.16 2.17 -2.77
C ILE A 40 -9.01 3.43 -1.91
N ASP A 41 -9.20 3.29 -0.60
CA ASP A 41 -9.00 4.37 0.37
C ASP A 41 -7.52 4.59 0.73
N ARG A 42 -6.60 3.72 0.28
CA ARG A 42 -5.16 3.86 0.55
C ARG A 42 -4.57 4.98 -0.27
N THR A 43 -3.88 5.89 0.41
CA THR A 43 -3.13 6.96 -0.23
C THR A 43 -1.64 6.66 -0.20
N PRO A 44 -0.83 7.29 -1.07
CA PRO A 44 0.63 7.18 -1.02
C PRO A 44 1.20 7.51 0.37
N VAL A 45 0.51 8.39 1.11
CA VAL A 45 0.87 8.78 2.48
C VAL A 45 0.62 7.64 3.45
N ASP A 46 -0.49 6.91 3.34
CA ASP A 46 -0.77 5.74 4.19
C ASP A 46 0.28 4.64 4.01
N LEU A 47 0.70 4.39 2.76
CA LEU A 47 1.76 3.42 2.46
C LEU A 47 3.09 3.84 3.10
N LYS A 48 3.45 5.13 2.99
CA LYS A 48 4.64 5.70 3.62
C LYS A 48 4.59 5.66 5.15
N ASP A 49 3.43 5.92 5.75
CA ASP A 49 3.25 5.90 7.22
C ASP A 49 3.30 4.46 7.77
N ARG A 50 2.99 3.47 6.91
CA ARG A 50 3.00 2.07 7.28
C ARG A 50 4.37 1.40 7.19
N TYR A 51 5.18 1.79 6.20
CA TYR A 51 6.51 1.23 5.93
C TYR A 51 7.58 1.88 6.83
#